data_AF-A0A835V257-F1
#
_entry.id   AF-A0A835V257-F1
#
_cell.length_a   1.000
_cell.length_b   1.000
_cell.length_c   1.000
_cell.angle_alpha   90.00
_cell.angle_beta   90.00
_cell.angle_gamma   90.00
#
_symmetry.space_group_name_H-M   'P 1'
#
loop_
_entity.id
_entity.type
_entity.pdbx_description
1 polymer ?
#
loop_
_entity_poly.entity_id
_entity_poly.type
_entity_poly.pdbx_seq_one_letter_code
_entity_poly.pdbx_strand_id
1 'polypeptide(L)'
;MGRTMQSDEVGCNNWSANAALMETGCKDFDTLQGWKLVMATLDRRKANVKKILAQWGDPIPAFLMDKVEEYLPHDVSVLFDVKKGDDGSYIYTRSPTWIHSDIMDDNIHMKQCCPSESADTHLGMNAIFEEKLWKWCPSHILDFSDLSIGDPLADLIPIHLDVFRGETRLLNRLLESYKLPSLQTLQRMTEKKMQKNFAKPSYKAMCFCILHEENVLGAIFSLWKELRTAKSWVEVEETVWGELNSYTSE
;
A
#
# COMPACT_ATOMS: atom_id res chain seq x y z
N MET A 1 -19.49 -61.65 -43.08
CA MET A 1 -18.14 -61.37 -42.55
C MET A 1 -17.93 -59.86 -42.57
N GLY A 2 -18.27 -59.19 -41.47
CA GLY A 2 -17.93 -57.79 -41.24
C GLY A 2 -17.22 -57.73 -39.89
N ARG A 3 -15.99 -57.23 -39.87
CA ARG A 3 -15.24 -56.96 -38.64
C ARG A 3 -14.81 -55.50 -38.67
N THR A 4 -15.46 -54.72 -37.82
CA THR A 4 -15.16 -53.33 -37.49
C THR A 4 -13.76 -53.26 -36.88
N MET A 5 -12.88 -52.40 -37.39
CA MET A 5 -11.65 -52.03 -36.71
C MET A 5 -11.92 -50.80 -35.84
N GLN A 6 -11.71 -50.96 -34.54
CA GLN A 6 -11.64 -49.88 -33.55
C GLN A 6 -10.37 -49.05 -33.82
N SER A 7 -10.54 -47.72 -33.89
CA SER A 7 -9.45 -46.76 -33.75
C SER A 7 -9.21 -46.51 -32.26
N ASP A 8 -8.05 -46.91 -31.76
CA ASP A 8 -7.58 -46.53 -30.43
C ASP A 8 -7.13 -45.05 -30.47
N GLU A 9 -7.94 -44.16 -29.92
CA GLU A 9 -7.51 -42.81 -29.56
C GLU A 9 -6.63 -42.88 -28.30
N VAL A 10 -5.33 -42.64 -28.48
CA VAL A 10 -4.39 -42.41 -27.38
C VAL A 10 -4.74 -41.08 -26.73
N GLY A 11 -5.27 -41.15 -25.50
CA GLY A 11 -5.74 -40.02 -24.72
C GLY A 11 -4.65 -38.98 -24.45
N CYS A 12 -4.90 -37.76 -24.91
CA CYS A 12 -4.13 -36.56 -24.58
C CYS A 12 -4.88 -35.75 -23.50
N ASN A 13 -5.02 -36.25 -22.28
CA ASN A 13 -5.87 -35.60 -21.27
C ASN A 13 -5.32 -35.60 -19.82
N ASN A 14 -3.99 -35.54 -19.60
CA ASN A 14 -3.45 -35.44 -18.23
C ASN A 14 -2.35 -34.40 -18.00
N TRP A 15 -1.98 -33.59 -19.01
CA TRP A 15 -0.95 -32.57 -18.84
C TRP A 15 -1.49 -31.24 -18.29
N SER A 16 -2.74 -30.89 -18.61
CA SER A 16 -3.33 -29.59 -18.26
C SER A 16 -3.67 -29.45 -16.76
N ALA A 17 -4.23 -30.51 -16.15
CA ALA A 17 -4.61 -30.47 -14.73
C ALA A 17 -3.39 -30.44 -13.79
N ASN A 18 -2.31 -31.16 -14.13
CA ASN A 18 -1.08 -31.16 -13.34
C ASN A 18 -0.30 -29.85 -13.49
N ALA A 19 -0.33 -29.20 -14.66
CA ALA A 19 0.25 -27.88 -14.86
C ALA A 19 -0.49 -26.82 -14.03
N ALA A 20 -1.83 -26.84 -14.01
CA ALA A 20 -2.62 -25.94 -13.17
C ALA A 20 -2.38 -26.16 -11.67
N LEU A 21 -2.29 -27.41 -11.21
CA LEU A 21 -1.98 -27.75 -9.81
C LEU A 21 -0.56 -27.38 -9.39
N MET A 22 0.42 -27.54 -10.28
CA MET A 22 1.80 -27.09 -10.04
C MET A 22 1.91 -25.56 -10.08
N GLU A 23 1.20 -24.87 -10.98
CA GLU A 23 1.17 -23.40 -11.02
C GLU A 23 0.53 -22.80 -9.77
N THR A 24 -0.56 -23.39 -9.26
CA THR A 24 -1.16 -22.95 -7.99
C THR A 24 -0.23 -23.22 -6.80
N GLY A 25 0.40 -24.40 -6.75
CA GLY A 25 1.36 -24.73 -5.69
C GLY A 25 2.63 -23.87 -5.70
N CYS A 26 3.11 -23.47 -6.88
CA CYS A 26 4.27 -22.59 -7.02
C CYS A 26 3.94 -21.13 -6.64
N LYS A 27 2.78 -20.62 -7.08
CA LYS A 27 2.33 -19.26 -6.75
C LYS A 27 2.07 -19.07 -5.26
N ASP A 28 1.50 -20.08 -4.60
CA ASP A 28 1.25 -20.04 -3.15
C ASP A 28 2.56 -20.10 -2.35
N PHE A 29 3.54 -20.87 -2.83
CA PHE A 29 4.87 -20.97 -2.22
C PHE A 29 5.67 -19.67 -2.35
N ASP A 30 5.71 -19.07 -3.54
CA ASP A 30 6.40 -17.80 -3.79
C ASP A 30 5.76 -16.65 -3.01
N THR A 31 4.42 -16.64 -2.92
CA THR A 31 3.67 -15.69 -2.09
C THR A 31 4.04 -15.81 -0.62
N LEU A 32 4.10 -17.03 -0.08
CA LEU A 32 4.46 -17.28 1.30
C LEU A 32 5.92 -16.89 1.58
N GLN A 33 6.84 -17.16 0.66
CA GLN A 33 8.24 -16.74 0.81
C GLN A 33 8.39 -15.22 0.79
N GLY A 34 7.71 -14.53 -0.12
CA GLY A 34 7.71 -13.07 -0.19
C GLY A 34 7.24 -12.45 1.13
N TRP A 35 6.10 -12.89 1.67
CA TRP A 35 5.62 -12.39 2.96
C TRP A 35 6.53 -12.75 4.13
N LYS A 36 7.17 -13.92 4.13
CA LYS A 36 8.17 -14.28 5.15
C LYS A 36 9.34 -13.30 5.17
N LEU A 37 9.82 -12.87 4.00
CA LEU A 37 10.89 -11.88 3.91
C LEU A 37 10.45 -10.52 4.45
N VAL A 38 9.24 -10.08 4.09
CA VAL A 38 8.65 -8.82 4.59
C VAL A 38 8.50 -8.87 6.11
N MET A 39 7.92 -9.94 6.65
CA MET A 39 7.74 -10.13 8.10
C MET A 39 9.08 -10.11 8.84
N ALA A 40 10.07 -10.85 8.36
CA ALA A 40 11.40 -10.87 8.98
C ALA A 40 12.04 -9.48 9.01
N THR A 41 11.81 -8.66 7.97
CA THR A 41 12.28 -7.27 7.91
C THR A 41 11.56 -6.40 8.94
N LEU A 42 10.23 -6.49 9.03
CA LEU A 42 9.45 -5.73 10.00
C LEU A 42 9.76 -6.13 11.44
N ASP A 43 9.93 -7.43 11.73
CA ASP A 43 10.31 -7.92 13.05
C ASP A 43 11.69 -7.40 13.47
N ARG A 44 12.66 -7.38 12.55
CA ARG A 44 13.99 -6.80 12.78
C ARG A 44 13.90 -5.31 13.11
N ARG A 45 13.07 -4.56 12.38
CA ARG A 45 12.85 -3.12 12.63
C ARG A 45 12.14 -2.90 13.97
N LYS A 46 11.10 -3.68 14.25
CA LYS A 46 10.35 -3.65 15.52
C LYS A 46 11.24 -3.93 16.73
N ALA A 47 12.14 -4.92 16.65
CA ALA A 47 13.09 -5.22 17.72
C ALA A 47 14.02 -4.05 18.07
N ASN A 48 14.22 -3.11 17.14
CA ASN A 48 15.07 -1.93 17.31
C ASN A 48 14.29 -0.62 17.38
N VAL A 49 12.96 -0.66 17.45
CA VAL A 49 12.10 0.53 17.23
C VAL A 49 12.45 1.69 18.17
N LYS A 50 12.58 1.44 19.48
CA LYS A 50 12.92 2.49 20.47
C LYS A 50 14.27 3.16 20.17
N LYS A 51 15.25 2.37 19.72
CA LYS A 51 16.56 2.88 19.33
C LYS A 51 16.46 3.77 18.10
N ILE A 52 15.71 3.35 17.09
CA ILE A 52 15.50 4.12 15.85
C ILE A 52 14.75 5.42 16.14
N LEU A 53 13.66 5.36 16.92
CA LEU A 53 12.90 6.55 17.30
C LEU A 53 13.75 7.57 18.09
N ALA A 54 14.59 7.08 19.01
CA ALA A 54 15.51 7.93 19.75
C ALA A 54 16.59 8.56 18.85
N GLN A 55 17.00 7.89 17.77
CA GLN A 55 17.94 8.45 16.79
C GLN A 55 17.30 9.53 15.93
N TRP A 56 16.03 9.39 15.57
CA TRP A 56 15.29 10.39 14.80
C TRP A 56 15.01 11.67 15.58
N GLY A 57 14.88 11.58 16.91
CA GLY A 57 14.86 12.75 17.81
C GLY A 57 13.59 13.61 17.71
N ASP A 58 13.72 14.89 18.10
CA ASP A 58 12.65 15.89 18.03
C ASP A 58 12.29 16.12 16.55
N PRO A 59 11.01 15.89 16.13
CA PRO A 59 9.81 16.35 16.83
C PRO A 59 8.94 15.25 17.47
N ILE A 60 9.46 14.02 17.66
CA ILE A 60 8.68 12.89 18.19
C ILE A 60 8.52 13.02 19.71
N PRO A 61 7.29 13.11 20.25
CA PRO A 61 7.06 13.20 21.69
C PRO A 61 7.59 11.97 22.45
N ALA A 62 8.39 12.21 23.49
CA ALA A 62 9.00 11.14 24.29
C ALA A 62 7.99 10.14 24.86
N PHE A 63 6.83 10.63 25.31
CA PHE A 63 5.75 9.80 25.80
C PHE A 63 5.19 8.82 24.75
N LEU A 64 5.19 9.21 23.46
CA LEU A 64 4.77 8.31 22.38
C LEU A 64 5.85 7.25 22.14
N MET A 65 7.13 7.62 22.19
CA MET A 65 8.24 6.65 22.07
C MET A 65 8.15 5.57 23.16
N ASP A 66 7.82 5.93 24.39
CA ASP A 66 7.66 4.97 25.50
C ASP A 66 6.52 3.97 25.26
N LYS A 67 5.47 4.41 24.57
CA LYS A 67 4.26 3.62 24.28
C LYS A 67 4.26 2.92 22.92
N VAL A 68 5.32 3.02 22.15
CA VAL A 68 5.36 2.47 20.78
C VAL A 68 5.15 0.95 20.75
N GLU A 69 5.72 0.22 21.70
CA GLU A 69 5.60 -1.24 21.78
C GLU A 69 4.20 -1.69 22.18
N GLU A 70 3.46 -0.86 22.92
CA GLU A 70 2.05 -1.11 23.27
C GLU A 70 1.14 -0.93 22.05
N TYR A 71 1.47 0.02 21.18
CA TYR A 71 0.70 0.32 19.98
C TYR A 71 0.94 -0.69 18.84
N LEU A 72 2.20 -1.08 18.62
CA LEU A 72 2.56 -2.04 17.57
C LEU A 72 2.00 -3.45 17.84
N PRO A 73 1.63 -4.22 16.80
CA PRO A 73 1.09 -5.55 17.00
C PRO A 73 2.17 -6.49 17.55
N HIS A 74 1.83 -7.38 18.49
CA HIS A 74 2.77 -8.39 19.00
C HIS A 74 3.30 -9.32 17.90
N ASP A 75 2.44 -9.71 16.97
CA ASP A 75 2.77 -10.50 15.78
C ASP A 75 2.55 -9.62 14.55
N VAL A 76 3.60 -9.34 13.77
CA VAL A 76 3.51 -8.48 12.57
C VAL A 76 2.71 -9.13 11.44
N SER A 77 2.49 -10.45 11.49
CA SER A 77 1.71 -11.17 10.46
C SER A 77 0.26 -10.66 10.36
N VAL A 78 -0.28 -10.10 11.46
CA VAL A 78 -1.64 -9.55 11.52
C VAL A 78 -1.83 -8.29 10.67
N LEU A 79 -0.72 -7.65 10.26
CA LEU A 79 -0.76 -6.51 9.34
C LEU A 79 -1.08 -6.95 7.91
N PHE A 80 -0.99 -8.24 7.60
CA PHE A 80 -1.26 -8.77 6.26
C PHE A 80 -2.62 -9.45 6.21
N ASP A 81 -3.22 -9.50 5.02
CA ASP A 81 -4.55 -10.10 4.83
C ASP A 81 -4.45 -11.62 4.80
N VAL A 82 -4.40 -12.20 6.00
CA VAL A 82 -4.23 -13.64 6.21
C VAL A 82 -5.56 -14.29 6.58
N LYS A 83 -5.93 -15.33 5.83
CA LYS A 83 -6.97 -16.29 6.19
C LYS A 83 -6.35 -17.46 6.91
N LYS A 84 -6.99 -17.94 7.97
CA LYS A 84 -6.62 -19.22 8.56
C LYS A 84 -7.26 -20.33 7.73
N GLY A 85 -6.44 -21.23 7.19
CA GLY A 85 -6.90 -22.45 6.53
C GLY A 85 -7.52 -23.42 7.53
N ASP A 86 -8.29 -24.38 7.01
CA ASP A 86 -9.00 -25.38 7.82
C ASP A 86 -8.04 -26.30 8.61
N ASP A 87 -6.80 -26.43 8.14
CA ASP A 87 -5.68 -27.15 8.77
C ASP A 87 -4.92 -26.32 9.82
N GLY A 88 -5.32 -25.06 10.02
CA GLY A 88 -4.66 -24.12 10.92
C GLY A 88 -3.48 -23.37 10.29
N SER A 89 -3.17 -23.59 9.01
CA SER A 89 -2.15 -22.84 8.27
C SER A 89 -2.61 -21.40 7.96
N TYR A 90 -1.67 -20.53 7.63
CA TYR A 90 -1.93 -19.16 7.24
C TYR A 90 -1.91 -19.05 5.70
N ILE A 91 -3.06 -18.70 5.11
CA ILE A 91 -3.25 -18.47 3.69
C ILE A 91 -3.28 -16.97 3.46
N TYR A 92 -2.25 -16.43 2.83
CA TYR A 92 -2.21 -15.03 2.44
C TYR A 92 -3.13 -14.83 1.23
N THR A 93 -4.07 -13.91 1.34
CA THR A 93 -5.08 -13.70 0.28
C THR A 93 -4.55 -12.94 -0.92
N ARG A 94 -3.35 -12.35 -0.80
CA ARG A 94 -2.68 -11.55 -1.82
C ARG A 94 -1.20 -11.85 -1.82
N SER A 95 -0.59 -11.87 -2.99
CA SER A 95 0.86 -11.85 -3.13
C SER A 95 1.39 -10.46 -2.77
N PRO A 96 2.58 -10.36 -2.15
CA PRO A 96 3.21 -9.07 -1.99
C PRO A 96 3.57 -8.50 -3.37
N THR A 97 3.58 -7.18 -3.49
CA THR A 97 3.86 -6.49 -4.76
C THR A 97 5.23 -5.83 -4.72
N TRP A 98 5.70 -5.37 -5.87
CA TRP A 98 6.81 -4.44 -5.92
C TRP A 98 6.38 -3.10 -5.32
N ILE A 99 7.22 -2.57 -4.43
CA ILE A 99 7.05 -1.33 -3.68
C ILE A 99 8.23 -0.44 -4.01
N HIS A 100 7.95 0.75 -4.50
CA HIS A 100 8.99 1.72 -4.84
C HIS A 100 9.69 2.27 -3.59
N SER A 101 8.95 2.42 -2.49
CA SER A 101 9.39 2.92 -1.18
C SER A 101 9.73 4.41 -1.13
N ASP A 102 10.05 5.03 -2.27
CA ASP A 102 10.53 6.42 -2.34
C ASP A 102 9.85 7.29 -3.43
N ILE A 103 8.52 7.24 -3.52
CA ILE A 103 7.75 8.08 -4.48
C ILE A 103 7.56 9.50 -3.90
N MET A 104 8.67 10.25 -3.82
CA MET A 104 8.72 11.66 -3.41
C MET A 104 8.54 12.61 -4.61
N ASP A 105 8.40 13.92 -4.37
CA ASP A 105 8.09 14.90 -5.42
C ASP A 105 9.22 15.10 -6.45
N ASP A 106 10.47 14.87 -6.06
CA ASP A 106 11.66 14.89 -6.91
C ASP A 106 11.81 13.64 -7.79
N ASN A 107 11.22 12.52 -7.37
CA ASN A 107 11.19 11.26 -8.13
C ASN A 107 10.04 11.17 -9.14
N ILE A 108 9.19 12.20 -9.26
CA ILE A 108 8.11 12.27 -10.26
C ILE A 108 8.46 13.27 -11.36
N HIS A 109 8.78 12.76 -12.55
CA HIS A 109 9.05 13.63 -13.69
C HIS A 109 7.75 14.21 -14.28
N MET A 110 7.62 15.52 -14.20
CA MET A 110 6.51 16.29 -14.77
C MET A 110 6.85 16.78 -16.18
N LYS A 111 5.94 16.55 -17.12
CA LYS A 111 6.03 17.09 -18.49
C LYS A 111 4.92 18.12 -18.70
N GLN A 112 5.23 19.17 -19.46
CA GLN A 112 4.21 20.07 -19.97
C GLN A 112 3.31 19.34 -20.98
N CYS A 113 2.02 19.23 -20.66
CA CYS A 113 0.99 18.87 -21.61
C CYS A 113 0.66 20.10 -22.46
N CYS A 114 0.79 19.97 -23.78
CA CYS A 114 0.27 20.98 -24.69
C CYS A 114 -1.24 21.15 -24.40
N PRO A 115 -1.75 22.39 -24.35
CA PRO A 115 -3.19 22.62 -24.42
C PRO A 115 -3.67 21.90 -25.67
N SER A 116 -4.61 20.95 -25.55
CA SER A 116 -5.18 20.32 -26.73
C SER A 116 -5.65 21.43 -27.65
N GLU A 117 -5.18 21.45 -28.90
CA GLU A 117 -5.96 22.07 -29.97
C GLU A 117 -7.24 21.26 -30.04
N SER A 118 -8.24 21.66 -29.25
CA SER A 118 -9.59 21.16 -29.44
C SER A 118 -9.92 21.49 -30.89
N ALA A 119 -9.98 20.45 -31.70
CA ALA A 119 -10.56 20.48 -33.03
C ALA A 119 -12.04 20.81 -32.86
N ASP A 120 -12.33 22.11 -32.74
CA ASP A 120 -13.62 22.74 -32.99
C ASP A 120 -13.32 24.18 -33.43
N THR A 121 -12.72 24.29 -34.61
CA THR A 121 -13.04 25.42 -35.47
C THR A 121 -14.54 25.38 -35.69
N HIS A 122 -15.31 26.21 -34.99
CA HIS A 122 -16.30 27.10 -35.59
C HIS A 122 -16.97 27.98 -34.52
N LEU A 123 -16.90 29.30 -34.79
CA LEU A 123 -17.71 30.41 -34.29
C LEU A 123 -17.22 31.15 -33.03
N GLY A 124 -16.86 32.42 -33.27
CA GLY A 124 -17.21 33.51 -32.36
C GLY A 124 -16.01 34.24 -31.76
N MET A 125 -15.56 35.28 -32.46
CA MET A 125 -14.67 36.32 -31.92
C MET A 125 -15.25 36.87 -30.60
N ASN A 126 -14.61 36.52 -29.48
CA ASN A 126 -14.43 37.29 -28.23
C ASN A 126 -13.93 36.36 -27.10
N ALA A 127 -12.94 35.52 -27.38
CA ALA A 127 -12.21 34.85 -26.32
C ALA A 127 -11.21 35.85 -25.74
N ILE A 128 -11.55 36.36 -24.56
CA ILE A 128 -10.63 36.94 -23.59
C ILE A 128 -9.35 36.10 -23.60
N PHE A 129 -8.18 36.76 -23.51
CA PHE A 129 -6.89 36.12 -23.24
C PHE A 129 -6.98 35.36 -21.90
N GLU A 130 -7.67 34.22 -21.87
CA GLU A 130 -7.46 33.18 -20.89
C GLU A 130 -6.08 32.63 -21.26
N GLU A 131 -5.09 32.99 -20.45
CA GLU A 131 -3.77 32.39 -20.47
C GLU A 131 -3.95 30.89 -20.69
N LYS A 132 -3.47 30.37 -21.82
CA LYS A 132 -3.39 28.93 -22.06
C LYS A 132 -2.51 28.37 -20.96
N LEU A 133 -3.10 28.02 -19.82
CA LEU A 133 -2.38 27.48 -18.67
C LEU A 133 -1.83 26.13 -19.12
N TRP A 134 -0.51 26.08 -19.30
CA TRP A 134 0.20 24.87 -19.64
C TRP A 134 -0.04 23.88 -18.51
N LYS A 135 -0.78 22.81 -18.79
CA LYS A 135 -1.07 21.80 -17.77
C LYS A 135 0.18 20.95 -17.60
N TRP A 136 0.68 20.82 -16.38
CA TRP A 136 1.73 19.86 -16.07
C TRP A 136 1.11 18.49 -15.81
N CYS A 137 1.71 17.45 -16.36
CA CYS A 137 1.25 16.08 -16.25
C CYS A 137 2.41 15.19 -15.79
N PRO A 138 2.20 14.29 -14.81
CA PRO A 138 3.21 13.30 -14.47
C PRO A 138 3.44 12.39 -15.68
N SER A 139 4.70 12.04 -15.92
CA SER A 139 5.09 11.28 -17.12
C SER A 139 5.91 10.04 -16.80
N HIS A 140 6.82 10.11 -15.83
CA HIS A 140 7.69 9.01 -15.43
C HIS A 140 7.89 9.04 -13.91
N ILE A 141 8.06 7.86 -13.33
CA ILE A 141 8.58 7.69 -11.97
C ILE A 141 10.06 7.32 -12.13
N LEU A 142 10.91 7.91 -11.30
CA LEU A 142 12.36 7.75 -11.30
C LEU A 142 12.84 7.12 -10.00
N ASP A 143 14.10 6.72 -9.98
CA ASP A 143 14.84 6.21 -8.82
C ASP A 143 14.31 4.94 -8.15
N PHE A 144 14.47 3.81 -8.83
CA PHE A 144 14.05 2.49 -8.34
C PHE A 144 15.12 1.78 -7.49
N SER A 145 16.10 2.49 -6.89
CA SER A 145 17.17 1.82 -6.13
C SER A 145 16.66 1.11 -4.87
N ASP A 146 15.60 1.63 -4.25
CA ASP A 146 14.99 1.10 -3.02
C ASP A 146 13.76 0.21 -3.28
N LEU A 147 13.68 -0.31 -4.51
CA LEU A 147 12.63 -1.24 -4.92
C LEU A 147 12.66 -2.49 -4.04
N SER A 148 11.53 -2.77 -3.40
CA SER A 148 11.37 -3.91 -2.49
C SER A 148 10.08 -4.66 -2.76
N ILE A 149 9.88 -5.80 -2.10
CA ILE A 149 8.63 -6.56 -2.12
C ILE A 149 7.89 -6.23 -0.83
N GLY A 150 6.58 -5.94 -0.89
CA GLY A 150 5.82 -5.53 0.28
C GLY A 150 4.33 -5.29 0.04
N ASP A 151 3.72 -4.53 0.96
CA ASP A 151 2.31 -4.12 0.88
C ASP A 151 2.19 -2.79 0.11
N PRO A 152 1.30 -2.69 -0.91
CA PRO A 152 1.09 -1.45 -1.67
C PRO A 152 0.82 -0.20 -0.82
N LEU A 153 0.31 -0.38 0.40
CA LEU A 153 0.09 0.72 1.34
C LEU A 153 1.39 1.47 1.70
N ALA A 154 2.55 0.81 1.59
CA ALA A 154 3.84 1.44 1.85
C ALA A 154 4.16 2.57 0.86
N ASP A 155 3.82 2.42 -0.42
CA ASP A 155 4.03 3.47 -1.44
C ASP A 155 3.13 4.69 -1.23
N LEU A 156 2.03 4.56 -0.49
CA LEU A 156 1.19 5.72 -0.13
C LEU A 156 1.86 6.65 0.88
N ILE A 157 2.83 6.16 1.66
CA ILE A 157 3.52 6.94 2.70
C ILE A 157 4.28 8.13 2.09
N PRO A 158 5.28 7.93 1.21
CA PRO A 158 6.03 9.03 0.63
C PRO A 158 5.13 9.93 -0.24
N ILE A 159 4.13 9.36 -0.95
CA ILE A 159 3.19 10.15 -1.74
C ILE A 159 2.38 11.10 -0.86
N HIS A 160 1.84 10.61 0.26
CA HIS A 160 1.01 11.46 1.12
C HIS A 160 1.83 12.54 1.82
N LEU A 161 3.01 12.18 2.33
CA LEU A 161 3.82 13.08 3.15
C LEU A 161 4.63 14.07 2.32
N ASP A 162 5.20 13.62 1.20
CA ASP A 162 6.11 14.46 0.40
C ASP A 162 5.39 15.09 -0.79
N VAL A 163 4.74 14.29 -1.64
CA VAL A 163 4.05 14.82 -2.84
C VAL A 163 2.81 15.64 -2.47
N PHE A 164 1.98 15.13 -1.56
CA PHE A 164 0.75 15.81 -1.14
C PHE A 164 0.93 16.72 0.07
N ARG A 165 2.11 16.70 0.73
CA ARG A 165 2.39 17.54 1.90
C ARG A 165 1.34 17.40 3.03
N GLY A 166 0.78 16.20 3.18
CA GLY A 166 -0.26 15.91 4.17
C GLY A 166 -1.69 16.33 3.76
N GLU A 167 -1.91 16.82 2.54
CA GLU A 167 -3.24 17.25 2.08
C GLU A 167 -4.18 16.06 1.86
N THR A 168 -5.08 15.86 2.82
CA THR A 168 -6.10 14.79 2.82
C THR A 168 -6.95 14.76 1.54
N ARG A 169 -7.28 15.92 0.98
CA ARG A 169 -8.11 15.99 -0.25
C ARG A 169 -7.42 15.34 -1.45
N LEU A 170 -6.09 15.45 -1.53
CA LEU A 170 -5.30 14.84 -2.60
C LEU A 170 -5.17 13.33 -2.37
N LEU A 171 -4.95 12.91 -1.13
CA LEU A 171 -4.97 11.49 -0.75
C LEU A 171 -6.30 10.83 -1.15
N ASN A 172 -7.44 11.45 -0.82
CA ASN A 172 -8.75 10.92 -1.17
C ASN A 172 -8.94 10.78 -2.69
N ARG A 173 -8.55 11.81 -3.47
CA ARG A 173 -8.58 11.72 -4.95
C ARG A 173 -7.67 10.62 -5.49
N LEU A 174 -6.49 10.44 -4.91
CA LEU A 174 -5.61 9.34 -5.30
C LEU A 174 -6.29 8.00 -5.05
N LEU A 175 -6.85 7.78 -3.86
CA LEU A 175 -7.53 6.53 -3.52
C LEU A 175 -8.72 6.24 -4.44
N GLU A 176 -9.54 7.26 -4.77
CA GLU A 176 -10.64 7.16 -5.73
C GLU A 176 -10.14 6.75 -7.13
N SER A 177 -9.05 7.35 -7.59
CA SER A 177 -8.50 7.09 -8.93
C SER A 177 -7.73 5.78 -9.05
N TYR A 178 -6.98 5.40 -8.01
CA TYR A 178 -6.10 4.24 -7.99
C TYR A 178 -6.89 2.94 -7.91
N LYS A 179 -8.15 3.00 -7.43
CA LYS A 179 -9.03 1.83 -7.25
C LYS A 179 -8.29 0.70 -6.52
N LEU A 180 -7.55 1.06 -5.47
CA LEU A 180 -6.73 0.17 -4.65
C LEU A 180 -7.53 -1.11 -4.44
N PRO A 181 -7.10 -2.28 -5.00
CA PRO A 181 -7.90 -3.49 -5.01
C PRO A 181 -8.50 -3.70 -3.62
N SER A 182 -9.79 -3.39 -3.53
CA SER A 182 -10.62 -3.26 -2.33
C SER A 182 -9.89 -3.31 -0.97
N LEU A 183 -9.62 -2.13 -0.38
CA LEU A 183 -9.54 -1.94 1.08
C LEU A 183 -10.79 -2.52 1.79
N GLN A 184 -11.90 -2.75 1.08
CA GLN A 184 -13.08 -3.47 1.57
C GLN A 184 -12.83 -4.96 1.88
N THR A 185 -11.86 -5.62 1.23
CA THR A 185 -11.51 -7.01 1.58
C THR A 185 -10.89 -7.07 2.99
N LEU A 186 -10.15 -6.02 3.39
CA LEU A 186 -9.64 -5.86 4.76
C LEU A 186 -10.76 -5.69 5.78
N GLN A 187 -11.80 -4.92 5.44
CA GLN A 187 -12.89 -4.63 6.38
C GLN A 187 -13.87 -5.80 6.56
N ARG A 188 -14.08 -6.62 5.52
CA ARG A 188 -15.18 -7.61 5.47
C ARG A 188 -14.85 -8.99 6.08
N MET A 189 -13.60 -9.26 6.46
CA MET A 189 -13.17 -10.60 6.93
C MET A 189 -13.08 -10.77 8.46
N THR A 190 -13.27 -9.71 9.25
CA THR A 190 -12.97 -9.73 10.69
C THR A 190 -14.21 -9.52 11.57
N GLU A 191 -15.03 -10.56 11.70
CA GLU A 191 -16.16 -10.60 12.64
C GLU A 191 -15.77 -10.88 14.11
N LYS A 192 -14.48 -11.11 14.42
CA LYS A 192 -14.01 -11.26 15.81
C LYS A 192 -13.52 -9.93 16.39
N LYS A 193 -14.11 -9.54 17.52
CA LYS A 193 -13.92 -8.26 18.25
C LYS A 193 -12.45 -7.88 18.53
N MET A 194 -11.54 -8.86 18.60
CA MET A 194 -10.09 -8.64 18.81
C MET A 194 -9.32 -8.26 17.51
N GLN A 195 -9.82 -8.64 16.34
CA GLN A 195 -9.20 -8.33 15.04
C GLN A 195 -9.69 -7.00 14.43
N LYS A 196 -10.69 -6.36 15.05
CA LYS A 196 -11.29 -5.11 14.54
C LYS A 196 -10.34 -3.93 14.48
N ASN A 197 -9.29 -3.88 15.31
CA ASN A 197 -8.33 -2.77 15.31
C ASN A 197 -7.20 -2.98 14.29
N PHE A 198 -6.64 -4.19 14.21
CA PHE A 198 -5.56 -4.53 13.28
C PHE A 198 -5.99 -4.55 11.80
N ALA A 199 -7.29 -4.68 11.56
CA ALA A 199 -7.88 -4.64 10.23
C ALA A 199 -8.06 -3.20 9.68
N LYS A 200 -7.88 -2.16 10.52
CA LYS A 200 -8.03 -0.76 10.08
C LYS A 200 -6.87 -0.38 9.14
N PRO A 201 -7.15 0.09 7.91
CA PRO A 201 -6.12 0.59 7.00
C PRO A 201 -5.26 1.71 7.61
N SER A 202 -5.86 2.60 8.43
CA SER A 202 -5.12 3.65 9.13
C SER A 202 -4.07 3.09 10.09
N TYR A 203 -4.45 2.08 10.86
CA TYR A 203 -3.56 1.41 11.81
C TYR A 203 -2.39 0.73 11.09
N LYS A 204 -2.68 0.04 9.98
CA LYS A 204 -1.64 -0.58 9.14
C LYS A 204 -0.67 0.46 8.59
N ALA A 205 -1.18 1.56 8.03
CA ALA A 205 -0.37 2.66 7.52
C ALA A 205 0.53 3.26 8.62
N MET A 206 -0.03 3.51 9.80
CA MET A 206 0.73 4.04 10.94
C MET A 206 1.78 3.05 11.45
N CYS A 207 1.49 1.75 11.48
CA CYS A 207 2.49 0.72 11.79
C CYS A 207 3.64 0.72 10.79
N PHE A 208 3.36 0.85 9.49
CA PHE A 208 4.40 0.96 8.47
C PHE A 208 5.23 2.25 8.63
N CYS A 209 4.62 3.37 9.01
CA CYS A 209 5.33 4.60 9.31
C CYS A 209 6.28 4.46 10.52
N ILE A 210 5.84 3.79 11.59
CA ILE A 210 6.67 3.54 12.78
C ILE A 210 7.81 2.58 12.48
N LEU A 211 7.55 1.57 11.65
CA LEU A 211 8.51 0.54 11.23
C LEU A 211 9.23 0.90 9.93
N HIS A 212 9.23 2.18 9.55
CA HIS A 212 9.91 2.63 8.35
C HIS A 212 11.44 2.68 8.56
N GLU A 213 12.20 2.59 7.48
CA GLU A 213 13.67 2.70 7.53
C GLU A 213 14.12 4.15 7.68
N GLU A 214 13.48 5.02 6.89
CA GLU A 214 13.67 6.47 6.93
C GLU A 214 12.81 7.18 7.98
N ASN A 215 13.19 8.41 8.32
CA ASN A 215 12.55 9.26 9.33
C ASN A 215 11.18 9.84 8.90
N VAL A 216 10.24 8.95 8.59
CA VAL A 216 8.87 9.25 8.21
C VAL A 216 8.13 9.98 9.33
N LEU A 217 8.37 9.60 10.59
CA LEU A 217 7.72 10.23 11.73
C LEU A 217 8.17 11.69 11.90
N GLY A 218 9.44 11.99 11.65
CA GLY A 218 9.94 13.36 11.62
C GLY A 218 9.20 14.23 10.61
N ALA A 219 8.89 13.70 9.43
CA ALA A 219 8.06 14.36 8.44
C ALA A 219 6.62 14.59 8.95
N ILE A 220 5.99 13.56 9.53
CA ILE A 220 4.65 13.66 10.14
C ILE A 220 4.61 14.78 11.19
N PHE A 221 5.47 14.76 12.21
CA PHE A 221 5.45 15.79 13.27
C PHE A 221 5.96 17.17 12.81
N SER A 222 6.49 17.27 11.59
CA SER A 222 6.83 18.54 10.94
C SER A 222 5.65 19.16 10.20
N LEU A 223 4.85 18.32 9.52
CA LEU A 223 3.62 18.71 8.82
C LEU A 223 2.50 19.05 9.82
N TRP A 224 2.23 18.16 10.77
CA TRP A 224 1.19 18.31 11.79
C TRP A 224 1.82 18.67 13.15
N LYS A 225 2.12 19.96 13.33
CA LYS A 225 2.81 20.46 14.54
C LYS A 225 2.01 20.25 15.82
N GLU A 226 0.69 20.21 15.72
CA GLU A 226 -0.25 19.90 16.80
C GLU A 226 -0.01 18.51 17.40
N LEU A 227 0.43 17.54 16.59
CA LEU A 227 0.70 16.17 17.04
C LEU A 227 1.89 16.07 17.98
N ARG A 228 2.73 17.12 18.09
CA ARG A 228 3.78 17.20 19.12
C ARG A 228 3.22 17.18 20.55
N THR A 229 1.92 17.44 20.70
CA THR A 229 1.19 17.37 21.98
C THR A 229 0.28 16.15 22.09
N ALA A 230 0.29 15.26 21.09
CA ALA A 230 -0.57 14.09 21.05
C ALA A 230 -0.31 13.15 22.25
N LYS A 231 -1.39 12.58 22.76
CA LYS A 231 -1.41 11.73 23.96
C LYS A 231 -1.47 10.25 23.63
N SER A 232 -1.56 9.88 22.37
CA SER A 232 -1.57 8.48 21.96
C SER A 232 -1.18 8.33 20.49
N TRP A 233 -0.68 7.14 20.13
CA TRP A 233 -0.48 6.77 18.73
C TRP A 233 -1.79 6.67 17.96
N VAL A 234 -2.90 6.38 18.63
CA VAL A 234 -4.25 6.37 18.01
C VAL A 234 -4.63 7.77 17.53
N GLU A 235 -4.33 8.80 18.31
CA GLU A 235 -4.57 10.20 17.90
C GLU A 235 -3.72 10.60 16.69
N VAL A 236 -2.45 10.18 16.65
CA VAL A 236 -1.56 10.37 15.49
C VAL A 236 -2.09 9.62 14.26
N GLU A 237 -2.44 8.35 14.43
CA GLU A 237 -3.03 7.49 13.39
C GLU A 237 -4.29 8.12 12.79
N GLU A 238 -5.24 8.52 13.62
CA GLU A 238 -6.52 9.09 13.17
C GLU A 238 -6.32 10.43 12.45
N THR A 239 -5.38 11.26 12.91
CA THR A 239 -5.10 12.55 12.29
C THR A 239 -4.46 12.41 10.91
N VAL A 240 -3.49 11.49 10.77
CA VAL A 240 -2.71 11.35 9.54
C VAL A 240 -3.42 10.42 8.54
N TRP A 241 -3.96 9.31 9.02
CA TRP A 241 -4.41 8.20 8.18
C TRP A 241 -5.89 7.86 8.35
N GLY A 242 -6.65 8.61 9.16
CA GLY A 242 -8.04 8.29 9.50
C GLY A 242 -8.96 8.10 8.29
N GLU A 243 -8.68 8.84 7.21
CA GLU A 243 -9.45 8.84 5.96
C GLU A 243 -9.34 7.53 5.18
N LEU A 244 -8.27 6.76 5.40
CA LEU A 244 -8.14 5.42 4.85
C LEU A 244 -9.23 4.47 5.38
N ASN A 245 -9.82 4.77 6.53
CA ASN A 245 -10.88 3.94 7.11
C ASN A 245 -12.26 4.19 6.47
N SER A 246 -12.51 5.41 6.01
CA SER A 246 -13.77 5.80 5.37
C SER A 246 -13.80 5.47 3.87
N TYR A 247 -12.67 5.11 3.28
CA TYR A 247 -12.61 4.76 1.87
C TYR A 247 -13.39 3.47 1.58
N THR A 248 -14.47 3.62 0.83
CA THR A 248 -15.21 2.53 0.20
C THR A 248 -15.07 2.65 -1.31
N SER A 249 -14.39 1.69 -1.95
CA SER A 249 -14.42 1.56 -3.42
C SER A 249 -15.84 1.21 -3.86
N GLU A 250 -16.56 2.14 -4.49
CA GLU A 250 -17.72 1.77 -5.31
C GLU A 250 -17.29 0.95 -6.53
#